data_AF-A0A955IUT2-F1
#
_entry.id   AF-A0A955IUT2-F1
#
_cell.length_a   1.000
_cell.length_b   1.000
_cell.length_c   1.000
_cell.angle_alpha   90.00
_cell.angle_beta   90.00
_cell.angle_gamma   90.00
#
_symmetry.space_group_name_H-M   'P 1'
#
loop_
_entity.id
_entity.type
_entity.pdbx_description
1 polymer ?
#
loop_
_entity_poly.entity_id
_entity_poly.type
_entity_poly.pdbx_seq_one_letter_code
_entity_poly.pdbx_strand_id
1 'polypeptide(L)'
;MRLATPAPNSTLERLLSMLRDVSGRTEPVELTSSFGRYFWEVRPIDFYLSVSTRGLPPGSYKITRQLTVAEVLQNRIAPSNPWRDWDQIPTHRGGLIGYLISEPSPKILTGIDVLEDPVLGDVLRPYRSAMVIPNFDGGRAINWGMQFSLRDDVYNMHTLEEALLTSNMIGVATRNLVALRRIEELNQKLNHQFTELSRVQRSLLPGVFPDIQGLTAATSYLTSEQAGGDYYDVFPVGDDRWAMLIADVSGHGAAAATIMAMLHAVLQTYDGAPEPASILEHVNGRLGDSRLDGSFITAFMGVYDATSGAFTYASAGHNPPRWKRGAEVVPLDAVGTPPLGVLDRL
;
A
#
# COMPACT_ATOMS: atom_id res chain seq x y z
N MET A 1 -25.06 -4.68 45.76
CA MET A 1 -24.17 -4.04 44.77
C MET A 1 -24.72 -2.65 44.48
N ARG A 2 -23.98 -1.57 44.72
CA ARG A 2 -24.39 -0.20 44.36
C ARG A 2 -23.61 0.21 43.10
N LEU A 3 -24.32 0.44 42.00
CA LEU A 3 -23.77 1.00 40.77
C LEU A 3 -23.84 2.52 40.87
N ALA A 4 -22.70 3.20 40.78
CA ALA A 4 -22.66 4.64 40.59
C ALA A 4 -22.69 4.93 39.09
N THR A 5 -23.81 5.47 38.59
CA THR A 5 -23.89 5.98 37.22
C THR A 5 -23.42 7.44 37.19
N PRO A 6 -22.64 7.85 36.18
CA PRO A 6 -22.28 9.25 36.00
C PRO A 6 -23.52 10.12 35.85
N ALA A 7 -23.45 11.34 36.39
CA ALA A 7 -24.52 12.32 36.22
C ALA A 7 -24.59 12.78 34.75
N PRO A 8 -25.79 13.14 34.25
CA PRO A 8 -25.96 13.77 32.94
C PRO A 8 -25.06 15.00 32.80
N ASN A 9 -24.36 15.15 31.67
CA ASN A 9 -23.40 16.23 31.40
C ASN A 9 -22.20 16.28 32.37
N SER A 10 -21.85 15.16 33.00
CA SER A 10 -20.59 15.07 33.75
C SER A 10 -19.37 15.06 32.81
N THR A 11 -18.19 15.38 33.35
CA THR A 11 -16.92 15.25 32.63
C THR A 11 -16.71 13.82 32.10
N LEU A 12 -17.16 12.81 32.86
CA LEU A 12 -17.04 11.41 32.45
C LEU A 12 -17.92 11.08 31.22
N GLU A 13 -19.16 11.57 31.17
CA GLU A 13 -20.01 11.38 29.99
C GLU A 13 -19.45 12.06 28.75
N ARG A 14 -18.94 13.30 28.89
CA ARG A 14 -18.32 13.98 27.74
C ARG A 14 -17.05 13.26 27.27
N LEU A 15 -16.21 12.74 28.18
CA LEU A 15 -15.06 11.88 27.84
C LEU A 15 -15.49 10.63 27.07
N LEU A 16 -16.53 9.93 27.54
CA LEU A 16 -17.04 8.73 26.88
C LEU A 16 -17.57 9.03 25.47
N SER A 17 -18.27 10.15 25.30
CA SER A 17 -18.74 10.61 23.98
C SER A 17 -17.56 10.88 23.04
N MET A 18 -16.54 11.60 23.50
CA MET A 18 -15.33 11.86 22.72
C MET A 18 -14.62 10.56 22.33
N LEU A 19 -14.42 9.63 23.26
CA LEU A 19 -13.74 8.36 22.97
C LEU A 19 -14.48 7.53 21.92
N ARG A 20 -15.83 7.53 21.94
CA ARG A 20 -16.66 6.88 20.92
C ARG A 20 -16.56 7.57 19.56
N ASP A 21 -16.52 8.90 19.53
CA ASP A 21 -16.38 9.64 18.28
C ASP A 21 -15.00 9.39 17.66
N VAL A 22 -13.93 9.52 18.46
CA VAL A 22 -12.54 9.31 18.03
C VAL A 22 -12.30 7.88 17.54
N SER A 23 -12.87 6.87 18.18
CA SER A 23 -12.70 5.46 17.76
C SER A 23 -13.33 5.15 16.40
N GLY A 24 -14.30 5.95 15.94
CA GLY A 24 -14.91 5.81 14.63
C GLY A 24 -14.18 6.54 13.50
N ARG A 25 -13.15 7.36 13.79
CA ARG A 25 -12.47 8.18 12.77
C ARG A 25 -11.40 7.38 12.04
N THR A 26 -11.50 7.36 10.71
CA THR A 26 -10.50 6.79 9.80
C THR A 26 -9.65 7.86 9.11
N GLU A 27 -10.05 9.13 9.23
CA GLU A 27 -9.38 10.32 8.71
C GLU A 27 -8.51 10.98 9.81
N PRO A 28 -7.20 11.15 9.60
CA PRO A 28 -6.31 11.81 10.57
C PRO A 28 -6.78 13.20 10.98
N VAL A 29 -7.27 13.98 10.00
CA VAL A 29 -7.74 15.35 10.21
C VAL A 29 -9.01 15.39 11.07
N GLU A 30 -9.94 14.47 10.81
CA GLU A 30 -11.16 14.35 11.62
C GLU A 30 -10.84 13.92 13.04
N LEU A 31 -9.94 12.94 13.22
CA LEU A 31 -9.50 12.50 14.54
C LEU A 31 -8.94 13.68 15.36
N THR A 32 -8.04 14.47 14.77
CA THR A 32 -7.47 15.64 15.47
C THR A 32 -8.51 16.73 15.75
N SER A 33 -9.48 16.92 14.85
CA SER A 33 -10.54 17.94 15.00
C SER A 33 -11.55 17.56 16.08
N SER A 34 -12.06 16.33 16.05
CA SER A 34 -12.99 15.77 17.05
C SER A 34 -12.36 15.76 18.43
N PHE A 35 -11.12 15.29 18.52
CA PHE A 35 -10.39 15.30 19.78
C PHE A 35 -10.14 16.73 20.27
N GLY A 36 -9.72 17.63 19.37
CA GLY A 36 -9.50 19.03 19.68
C GLY A 36 -10.73 19.64 20.32
N ARG A 37 -11.90 19.58 19.66
CA ARG A 37 -13.16 20.18 20.14
C ARG A 37 -13.46 19.83 21.60
N TYR A 38 -13.29 18.56 21.97
CA TYR A 38 -13.49 18.11 23.34
C TYR A 38 -12.52 18.79 24.33
N PHE A 39 -11.24 18.88 23.99
CA PHE A 39 -10.23 19.55 24.82
C PHE A 39 -10.53 21.03 25.02
N TRP A 40 -11.06 21.69 23.99
CA TRP A 40 -11.40 23.11 24.00
C TRP A 40 -12.62 23.44 24.87
N GLU A 41 -13.57 22.51 25.01
CA GLU A 41 -14.78 22.72 25.82
C GLU A 41 -14.54 22.54 27.33
N VAL A 42 -13.56 21.73 27.72
CA VAL A 42 -13.35 21.33 29.12
C VAL A 42 -12.12 21.96 29.77
N ARG A 43 -11.23 22.59 28.99
CA ARG A 43 -10.01 23.23 29.50
C ARG A 43 -10.04 24.74 29.33
N PRO A 44 -9.42 25.49 30.26
CA PRO A 44 -9.28 26.94 30.18
C PRO A 44 -8.20 27.33 29.16
N ILE A 45 -8.49 27.16 27.88
CA ILE A 45 -7.59 27.53 26.80
C ILE A 45 -8.29 28.61 25.97
N ASP A 46 -7.55 29.64 25.57
CA ASP A 46 -8.05 30.74 24.75
C ASP A 46 -7.41 30.71 23.35
N PHE A 47 -6.21 30.13 23.22
CA PHE A 47 -5.50 29.98 21.95
C PHE A 47 -4.62 28.73 21.88
N TYR A 48 -4.62 28.10 20.71
CA TYR A 48 -3.74 26.99 20.35
C TYR A 48 -2.65 27.43 19.40
N LEU A 49 -1.46 26.90 19.63
CA LEU A 49 -0.39 26.90 18.65
C LEU A 49 0.15 25.48 18.51
N SER A 50 0.31 25.01 17.27
CA SER A 50 1.08 23.80 16.97
C SER A 50 2.26 24.15 16.09
N VAL A 51 3.43 23.61 16.45
CA VAL A 51 4.67 23.81 15.69
C VAL A 51 5.36 22.48 15.43
N SER A 52 6.10 22.41 14.34
CA SER A 52 6.87 21.24 13.93
C SER A 52 8.29 21.61 13.54
N THR A 53 9.26 20.82 13.97
CA THR A 53 10.68 20.90 13.56
C THR A 53 11.05 19.80 12.56
N ARG A 54 10.06 19.00 12.11
CA ARG A 54 10.25 17.83 11.27
C ARG A 54 11.02 18.17 9.99
N GLY A 55 12.20 17.55 9.81
CA GLY A 55 13.01 17.72 8.60
C GLY A 55 13.60 19.13 8.41
N LEU A 56 13.61 19.96 9.47
CA LEU A 56 14.17 21.30 9.42
C LEU A 56 15.55 21.35 10.10
N PRO A 57 16.42 22.31 9.74
CA PRO A 57 17.69 22.49 10.42
C PRO A 57 17.49 22.91 11.89
N PRO A 58 18.45 22.65 12.80
CA PRO A 58 18.33 23.00 14.22
C PRO A 58 17.95 24.47 14.44
N GLY A 59 17.01 24.71 15.37
CA GLY A 59 16.47 26.04 15.68
C GLY A 59 15.41 26.57 14.71
N SER A 60 15.12 25.86 13.60
CA SER A 60 14.00 26.18 12.71
C SER A 60 12.72 25.45 13.11
N TYR A 61 11.58 26.11 12.91
CA TYR A 61 10.26 25.50 13.08
C TYR A 61 9.27 26.03 12.04
N LYS A 62 8.24 25.24 11.76
CA LYS A 62 7.06 25.64 11.00
C LYS A 62 5.85 25.70 11.94
N ILE A 63 5.03 26.74 11.80
CA ILE A 63 3.77 26.84 12.54
C ILE A 63 2.71 26.09 11.74
N THR A 64 2.26 24.94 12.25
CA THR A 64 1.34 24.05 11.54
C THR A 64 -0.11 24.37 11.83
N ARG A 65 -0.41 24.99 12.98
CA ARG A 65 -1.76 25.44 13.38
C ARG A 65 -1.70 26.67 14.27
N GLN A 66 -2.60 27.61 14.05
CA GLN A 66 -2.94 28.72 14.93
C GLN A 66 -4.46 28.75 15.05
N LEU A 67 -5.01 28.57 16.25
CA LEU A 67 -6.46 28.44 16.44
C LEU A 67 -6.90 29.24 17.66
N THR A 68 -7.87 30.12 17.53
CA THR A 68 -8.57 30.65 18.70
C THR A 68 -9.74 29.72 19.06
N VAL A 69 -10.01 29.56 20.36
CA VAL A 69 -11.10 28.67 20.82
C VAL A 69 -12.46 29.12 20.33
N ALA A 70 -12.69 30.43 20.31
CA ALA A 70 -13.92 31.02 19.80
C ALA A 70 -14.20 30.63 18.34
N GLU A 71 -13.17 30.63 17.48
CA GLU A 71 -13.30 30.25 16.07
C GLU A 71 -13.55 28.75 15.90
N VAL A 72 -12.87 27.90 16.69
CA VAL A 72 -13.06 26.44 16.67
C VAL A 72 -14.48 26.06 17.07
N LEU A 73 -14.99 26.63 18.17
CA LEU A 73 -16.34 26.34 18.67
C LEU A 73 -17.44 26.83 17.73
N GLN A 74 -17.18 27.87 16.93
CA GLN A 74 -18.10 28.39 15.92
C GLN A 74 -17.97 27.66 14.56
N ASN A 75 -17.16 26.60 14.47
CA ASN A 75 -16.84 25.88 13.23
C ASN A 75 -16.35 26.80 12.09
N ARG A 76 -15.63 27.88 12.42
CA ARG A 76 -15.18 28.89 11.45
C ARG A 76 -13.80 28.61 10.85
N ILE A 77 -13.18 27.49 11.21
CA ILE A 77 -11.82 27.16 10.79
C ILE A 77 -11.84 26.00 9.79
N ALA A 78 -11.28 26.24 8.60
CA ALA A 78 -10.98 25.18 7.65
C ALA A 78 -9.80 24.33 8.19
N PRO A 79 -9.90 22.99 8.18
CA PRO A 79 -8.83 22.15 8.70
C PRO A 79 -7.55 22.31 7.87
N SER A 80 -6.46 22.77 8.49
CA SER A 80 -5.14 22.74 7.85
C SER A 80 -4.59 21.31 7.83
N ASN A 81 -4.03 20.91 6.68
CA ASN A 81 -3.40 19.61 6.49
C ASN A 81 -1.87 19.76 6.36
N PRO A 82 -1.13 19.85 7.47
CA PRO A 82 0.33 20.04 7.46
C PRO A 82 1.11 18.82 6.94
N TRP A 83 0.43 17.71 6.60
CA TRP A 83 1.04 16.57 5.91
C TRP A 83 1.01 16.73 4.40
N ARG A 84 -0.03 17.38 3.86
CA ARG A 84 -0.18 17.65 2.43
C ARG A 84 0.46 18.98 2.02
N ASP A 85 0.30 20.01 2.85
CA ASP A 85 0.64 21.39 2.49
C ASP A 85 2.01 21.81 3.07
N TRP A 86 2.84 20.83 3.46
CA TRP A 86 4.07 21.07 4.22
C TRP A 86 4.99 22.11 3.58
N ASP A 87 5.18 22.04 2.26
CA ASP A 87 6.11 22.91 1.54
C ASP A 87 5.61 24.36 1.43
N GLN A 88 4.30 24.59 1.60
CA GLN A 88 3.69 25.91 1.55
C GLN A 88 3.76 26.65 2.89
N ILE A 89 4.03 25.92 3.99
CA ILE A 89 4.08 26.50 5.34
C ILE A 89 5.42 27.24 5.53
N PRO A 90 5.42 28.53 5.96
CA PRO A 90 6.64 29.30 6.20
C PRO A 90 7.52 28.71 7.30
N THR A 91 8.84 28.90 7.18
CA THR A 91 9.83 28.50 8.19
C THR A 91 10.26 29.70 9.01
N HIS A 92 10.29 29.55 10.33
CA HIS A 92 10.67 30.57 11.30
C HIS A 92 11.86 30.13 12.16
N ARG A 93 12.52 31.10 12.81
CA ARG A 93 13.63 30.90 13.76
C ARG A 93 13.55 31.96 14.86
N GLY A 94 14.05 31.61 16.05
CA GLY A 94 14.12 32.55 17.18
C GLY A 94 12.75 32.85 17.81
N GLY A 95 12.66 33.96 18.54
CA GLY A 95 11.49 34.34 19.32
C GLY A 95 11.21 33.41 20.51
N LEU A 96 10.11 33.67 21.21
CA LEU A 96 9.58 32.87 22.30
C LEU A 96 9.42 31.41 21.86
N ILE A 97 8.85 31.16 20.69
CA ILE A 97 8.64 29.79 20.21
C ILE A 97 9.97 29.06 20.03
N GLY A 98 10.97 29.69 19.40
CA GLY A 98 12.31 29.12 19.27
C GLY A 98 12.95 28.79 20.62
N TYR A 99 12.76 29.66 21.62
CA TYR A 99 13.19 29.39 22.99
C TYR A 99 12.45 28.20 23.61
N LEU A 100 11.12 28.16 23.51
CA LEU A 100 10.30 27.10 24.13
C LEU A 100 10.58 25.70 23.59
N ILE A 101 10.91 25.60 22.30
CA ILE A 101 11.23 24.31 21.64
C ILE A 101 12.72 23.94 21.73
N SER A 102 13.59 24.84 22.22
CA SER A 102 15.04 24.59 22.31
C SER A 102 15.38 23.43 23.26
N GLU A 103 14.54 23.24 24.28
CA GLU A 103 14.62 22.12 25.20
C GLU A 103 13.37 21.24 25.05
N PRO A 104 13.52 19.92 24.84
CA PRO A 104 12.41 18.98 24.63
C PRO A 104 11.71 18.59 25.94
N SER A 105 11.46 19.57 26.81
CA SER A 105 10.80 19.43 28.11
C SER A 105 9.42 20.10 28.11
N PRO A 106 8.42 19.54 28.81
CA PRO A 106 7.15 20.21 29.05
C PRO A 106 7.35 21.44 29.94
N LYS A 107 6.63 22.54 29.67
CA LYS A 107 6.79 23.81 30.40
C LYS A 107 5.45 24.44 30.74
N ILE A 108 5.38 25.12 31.88
CA ILE A 108 4.31 26.06 32.23
C ILE A 108 4.93 27.45 32.28
N LEU A 109 4.27 28.40 31.63
CA LEU A 109 4.61 29.81 31.61
C LEU A 109 3.52 30.59 32.31
N THR A 110 3.93 31.54 33.14
CA THR A 110 3.07 32.53 33.82
C THR A 110 3.69 33.91 33.63
N GLY A 111 2.88 34.97 33.62
CA GLY A 111 3.38 36.33 33.36
C GLY A 111 4.07 36.49 32.00
N ILE A 112 3.53 35.86 30.95
CA ILE A 112 4.10 35.94 29.59
C ILE A 112 4.15 37.40 29.13
N ASP A 113 5.33 37.84 28.73
CA ASP A 113 5.58 39.10 28.03
C ASP A 113 6.30 38.82 26.70
N VAL A 114 5.69 39.25 25.60
CA VAL A 114 6.15 39.02 24.22
C VAL A 114 6.28 40.32 23.43
N LEU A 115 6.45 41.45 24.12
CA LEU A 115 6.55 42.78 23.50
C LEU A 115 7.62 42.88 22.39
N GLU A 116 8.64 42.03 22.41
CA GLU A 116 9.74 42.00 21.42
C GLU A 116 9.79 40.69 20.58
N ASP A 117 8.75 39.85 20.57
CA ASP A 117 8.77 38.61 19.78
C ASP A 117 8.60 38.89 18.26
N PRO A 118 9.60 38.52 17.43
CA PRO A 118 9.61 38.89 16.00
C PRO A 118 8.74 37.98 15.11
N VAL A 119 8.11 36.93 15.66
CA VAL A 119 7.35 35.94 14.89
C VAL A 119 5.86 35.97 15.22
N LEU A 120 5.51 36.00 16.49
CA LEU A 120 4.14 35.92 17.00
C LEU A 120 3.82 36.99 18.06
N GLY A 121 4.65 38.02 18.22
CA GLY A 121 4.43 39.08 19.24
C GLY A 121 3.01 39.64 19.23
N ASP A 122 2.52 40.08 18.07
CA ASP A 122 1.16 40.63 17.94
C ASP A 122 0.05 39.64 18.31
N VAL A 123 0.25 38.36 17.96
CA VAL A 123 -0.72 37.30 18.22
C VAL A 123 -0.72 36.91 19.69
N LEU A 124 0.46 36.80 20.31
CA LEU A 124 0.60 36.26 21.66
C LEU A 124 0.46 37.30 22.78
N ARG A 125 0.55 38.60 22.46
CA ARG A 125 0.47 39.72 23.42
C ARG A 125 -0.71 39.70 24.39
N PRO A 126 -1.92 39.25 24.03
CA PRO A 126 -3.04 39.20 24.97
C PRO A 126 -2.93 38.12 26.04
N TYR A 127 -2.16 37.06 25.78
CA TYR A 127 -2.09 35.89 26.66
C TYR A 127 -1.09 36.12 27.80
N ARG A 128 -1.37 35.49 28.94
CA ARG A 128 -0.66 35.69 30.21
C ARG A 128 -0.05 34.41 30.76
N SER A 129 -0.65 33.27 30.45
CA SER A 129 -0.08 31.96 30.76
C SER A 129 -0.09 31.02 29.57
N ALA A 130 0.79 30.04 29.58
CA ALA A 130 0.83 28.99 28.58
C ALA A 130 1.33 27.66 29.12
N MET A 131 0.91 26.60 28.46
CA MET A 131 1.40 25.25 28.66
C MET A 131 2.02 24.74 27.36
N VAL A 132 3.24 24.25 27.43
CA VAL A 132 4.05 23.80 26.29
C VAL A 132 4.25 22.30 26.38
N ILE A 133 3.80 21.57 25.36
CA ILE A 133 3.72 20.12 25.38
C ILE A 133 4.54 19.56 24.20
N PRO A 134 5.72 18.96 24.46
CA PRO A 134 6.45 18.23 23.43
C PRO A 134 5.69 16.96 23.04
N ASN A 135 5.60 16.74 21.74
CA ASN A 135 5.07 15.53 21.13
C ASN A 135 6.21 14.74 20.50
N PHE A 136 6.38 13.51 20.97
CA PHE A 136 7.50 12.66 20.62
C PHE A 136 7.17 11.78 19.41
N ASP A 137 8.17 11.61 18.55
CA ASP A 137 8.18 10.69 17.42
C ASP A 137 9.55 10.03 17.33
N GLY A 138 9.60 8.70 17.27
CA GLY A 138 10.86 7.95 17.33
C GLY A 138 11.75 8.30 18.53
N GLY A 139 11.14 8.66 19.67
CA GLY A 139 11.86 9.10 20.88
C GLY A 139 12.38 10.54 20.86
N ARG A 140 12.10 11.33 19.82
CA ARG A 140 12.52 12.73 19.69
C ARG A 140 11.31 13.66 19.72
N ALA A 141 11.40 14.78 20.43
CA ALA A 141 10.40 15.83 20.32
C ALA A 141 10.56 16.52 18.95
N ILE A 142 9.55 16.36 18.09
CA ILE A 142 9.56 16.95 16.74
C ILE A 142 8.35 17.85 16.48
N ASN A 143 7.36 17.81 17.38
CA ASN A 143 6.20 18.69 17.34
C ASN A 143 5.92 19.20 18.75
N TRP A 144 5.34 20.39 18.86
CA TRP A 144 4.88 20.96 20.13
C TRP A 144 3.45 21.43 19.99
N GLY A 145 2.63 21.09 20.98
CA GLY A 145 1.33 21.72 21.19
C GLY A 145 1.48 22.75 22.29
N MET A 146 0.97 23.96 22.08
CA MET A 146 1.01 25.03 23.06
C MET A 146 -0.40 25.56 23.28
N GLN A 147 -0.78 25.65 24.55
CA GLN A 147 -2.10 26.10 24.99
C GLN A 147 -1.90 27.40 25.76
N PHE A 148 -2.52 28.48 25.30
CA PHE A 148 -2.39 29.81 25.89
C PHE A 148 -3.70 30.23 26.55
N SER A 149 -3.61 30.97 27.65
CA SER A 149 -4.76 31.61 28.29
C SER A 149 -4.54 33.10 28.52
N LEU A 150 -5.63 33.86 28.47
CA LEU A 150 -5.70 35.29 28.79
C LEU A 150 -5.47 35.57 30.28
N ARG A 151 -5.55 34.54 31.14
CA ARG A 151 -5.43 34.66 32.59
C ARG A 151 -4.08 34.13 33.07
N ASP A 152 -3.59 34.67 34.19
CA ASP A 152 -2.45 34.14 34.91
C ASP A 152 -2.82 32.88 35.72
N ASP A 153 -1.82 32.05 36.02
CA ASP A 153 -1.87 30.91 36.93
C ASP A 153 -3.00 29.88 36.67
N VAL A 154 -3.37 29.72 35.40
CA VAL A 154 -4.42 28.78 34.97
C VAL A 154 -3.95 27.32 34.93
N TYR A 155 -2.67 27.11 34.59
CA TYR A 155 -2.10 25.78 34.40
C TYR A 155 -1.30 25.34 35.63
N ASN A 156 -1.40 24.06 35.96
CA ASN A 156 -0.63 23.42 37.03
C ASN A 156 -0.04 22.08 36.57
N MET A 157 0.82 21.49 37.40
CA MET A 157 1.51 20.24 37.08
C MET A 157 0.57 19.10 36.71
N HIS A 158 -0.56 18.96 37.41
CA HIS A 158 -1.55 17.93 37.11
C HIS A 158 -2.16 18.11 35.71
N THR A 159 -2.56 19.34 35.36
CA THR A 159 -3.09 19.64 34.02
C THR A 159 -2.06 19.42 32.91
N LEU A 160 -0.78 19.62 33.22
CA LEU A 160 0.35 19.38 32.30
C LEU A 160 0.62 17.89 32.09
N GLU A 161 0.62 17.09 33.14
CA GLU A 161 0.77 15.64 33.06
C GLU A 161 -0.32 15.01 32.18
N GLU A 162 -1.57 15.40 32.41
CA GLU A 162 -2.70 14.95 31.58
C GLU A 162 -2.56 15.42 30.13
N ALA A 163 -2.17 16.68 29.90
CA ALA A 163 -1.99 17.20 28.55
C ALA A 163 -0.86 16.49 27.81
N LEU A 164 0.23 16.19 28.50
CA LEU A 164 1.39 15.49 27.94
C LEU A 164 1.02 14.09 27.48
N LEU A 165 0.36 13.30 28.34
CA LEU A 165 -0.09 11.96 28.02
C LEU A 165 -1.07 11.98 26.86
N THR A 166 -2.11 12.81 26.97
CA THR A 166 -3.18 12.78 25.98
C THR A 166 -2.72 13.34 24.63
N SER A 167 -1.93 14.42 24.61
CA SER A 167 -1.35 14.98 23.39
C SER A 167 -0.50 13.95 22.63
N ASN A 168 0.36 13.23 23.35
CA ASN A 168 1.22 12.21 22.75
C ASN A 168 0.42 11.00 22.24
N MET A 169 -0.62 10.56 22.97
CA MET A 169 -1.49 9.46 22.52
C MET A 169 -2.24 9.80 21.23
N ILE A 170 -2.76 11.02 21.08
CA ILE A 170 -3.37 11.46 19.81
C ILE A 170 -2.32 11.47 18.72
N GLY A 171 -1.11 11.99 19.00
CA GLY A 171 -0.02 12.01 18.04
C GLY A 171 0.28 10.62 17.49
N VAL A 172 0.34 9.61 18.36
CA VAL A 172 0.48 8.20 17.98
C VAL A 172 -0.71 7.72 17.14
N ALA A 173 -1.95 7.96 17.58
CA ALA A 173 -3.15 7.54 16.86
C ALA A 173 -3.24 8.16 15.45
N THR A 174 -2.99 9.47 15.33
CA THR A 174 -2.93 10.19 14.05
C THR A 174 -1.87 9.60 13.13
N ARG A 175 -0.66 9.31 13.65
CA ARG A 175 0.40 8.67 12.86
C ARG A 175 0.01 7.29 12.37
N ASN A 176 -0.60 6.47 13.23
CA ASN A 176 -1.06 5.13 12.85
C ASN A 176 -2.10 5.21 11.72
N LEU A 177 -3.04 6.15 11.78
CA LEU A 177 -4.00 6.36 10.70
C LEU A 177 -3.35 6.80 9.39
N VAL A 178 -2.37 7.72 9.44
CA VAL A 178 -1.60 8.14 8.26
C VAL A 178 -0.83 6.95 7.66
N ALA A 179 -0.20 6.13 8.50
CA ALA A 179 0.55 4.96 8.07
C ALA A 179 -0.37 3.89 7.44
N LEU A 180 -1.51 3.59 8.07
CA LEU A 180 -2.51 2.65 7.54
C LEU A 180 -3.04 3.08 6.17
N ARG A 181 -3.34 4.37 6.00
CA ARG A 181 -3.73 4.91 4.69
C ARG A 181 -2.66 4.75 3.65
N ARG A 182 -1.41 5.02 4.02
CA ARG A 182 -0.30 4.88 3.08
C ARG A 182 -0.13 3.43 2.62
N ILE A 183 -0.29 2.48 3.54
CA ILE A 183 -0.27 1.05 3.21
C ILE A 183 -1.43 0.71 2.27
N GLU A 184 -2.64 1.18 2.57
CA GLU A 184 -3.82 0.94 1.73
C GLU A 184 -3.64 1.51 0.31
N GLU A 185 -3.18 2.76 0.18
CA GLU A 185 -2.88 3.38 -1.11
C GLU A 185 -1.84 2.61 -1.92
N LEU A 186 -0.77 2.14 -1.26
CA LEU A 186 0.28 1.37 -1.92
C LEU A 186 -0.23 0.00 -2.36
N ASN A 187 -1.02 -0.68 -1.53
CA ASN A 187 -1.66 -1.95 -1.87
C ASN A 187 -2.61 -1.80 -3.05
N GLN A 188 -3.43 -0.74 -3.09
CA GLN A 188 -4.33 -0.46 -4.21
C GLN A 188 -3.54 -0.25 -5.52
N LYS A 189 -2.43 0.51 -5.46
CA LYS A 189 -1.56 0.70 -6.63
C LYS A 189 -0.95 -0.61 -7.11
N LEU A 190 -0.46 -1.45 -6.18
CA LEU A 190 0.13 -2.75 -6.51
C LEU A 190 -0.92 -3.69 -7.14
N ASN A 191 -2.11 -3.77 -6.56
CA ASN A 191 -3.23 -4.55 -7.10
C ASN A 191 -3.65 -4.08 -8.49
N HIS A 192 -3.63 -2.76 -8.74
CA HIS A 192 -3.90 -2.22 -10.07
C HIS A 192 -2.83 -2.65 -11.08
N GLN A 193 -1.55 -2.60 -10.71
CA GLN A 193 -0.46 -3.09 -11.56
C GLN A 193 -0.59 -4.58 -11.88
N PHE A 194 -0.92 -5.41 -10.89
CA PHE A 194 -1.18 -6.83 -11.11
C PHE A 194 -2.38 -7.06 -12.03
N THR A 195 -3.46 -6.31 -11.86
CA THR A 195 -4.64 -6.39 -12.75
C THR A 195 -4.26 -6.08 -14.20
N GLU A 196 -3.45 -5.05 -14.45
CA GLU A 196 -2.98 -4.73 -15.81
C GLU A 196 -2.08 -5.82 -16.39
N LEU A 197 -1.14 -6.35 -15.61
CA LEU A 197 -0.30 -7.48 -16.01
C LEU A 197 -1.16 -8.69 -16.42
N SER A 198 -2.17 -9.01 -15.61
CA SER A 198 -3.11 -10.10 -15.84
C SER A 198 -3.89 -9.91 -17.13
N ARG A 199 -4.30 -8.68 -17.43
CA ARG A 199 -5.01 -8.33 -18.66
C ARG A 199 -4.13 -8.55 -19.88
N VAL A 200 -2.86 -8.12 -19.82
CA VAL A 200 -1.89 -8.35 -20.90
C VAL A 200 -1.65 -9.85 -21.09
N GLN A 201 -1.38 -10.59 -20.01
CA GLN A 201 -1.19 -12.05 -20.07
C GLN A 201 -2.39 -12.76 -20.72
N ARG A 202 -3.62 -12.44 -20.29
CA ARG A 202 -4.83 -13.04 -20.88
C ARG A 202 -5.01 -12.70 -22.35
N SER A 203 -4.50 -11.56 -22.81
CA SER A 203 -4.54 -11.21 -24.24
C SER A 203 -3.57 -12.03 -25.10
N LEU A 204 -2.58 -12.68 -24.49
CA LEU A 204 -1.66 -13.61 -25.17
C LEU A 204 -2.25 -15.02 -25.28
N LEU A 205 -3.30 -15.34 -24.52
CA LEU A 205 -3.96 -16.64 -24.58
C LEU A 205 -5.00 -16.67 -25.73
N PRO A 206 -5.20 -17.82 -26.39
CA PRO A 206 -6.24 -17.96 -27.40
C PRO A 206 -7.63 -17.66 -26.80
N GLY A 207 -8.32 -16.67 -27.38
CA GLY A 207 -9.70 -16.34 -27.03
C GLY A 207 -10.75 -17.20 -27.74
N VAL A 208 -10.44 -17.66 -28.96
CA VAL A 208 -11.27 -18.54 -29.78
C VAL A 208 -10.36 -19.54 -30.48
N PHE A 209 -10.71 -20.82 -30.43
CA PHE A 209 -9.98 -21.83 -31.19
C PHE A 209 -10.45 -21.88 -32.64
N PRO A 210 -9.54 -22.11 -33.59
CA PRO A 210 -9.90 -22.27 -34.99
C PRO A 210 -10.73 -23.55 -35.21
N ASP A 211 -11.53 -23.56 -36.28
CA ASP A 211 -12.24 -24.76 -36.71
C ASP A 211 -11.25 -25.69 -37.43
N ILE A 212 -10.99 -26.85 -36.82
CA ILE A 212 -9.97 -27.80 -37.28
C ILE A 212 -10.69 -29.10 -37.65
N GLN A 213 -10.48 -29.57 -38.89
CA GLN A 213 -11.08 -30.83 -39.34
C GLN A 213 -10.69 -31.99 -38.42
N GLY A 214 -11.69 -32.67 -37.86
CA GLY A 214 -11.48 -33.84 -37.00
C GLY A 214 -11.04 -33.53 -35.57
N LEU A 215 -10.95 -32.25 -35.18
CA LEU A 215 -10.51 -31.82 -33.84
C LEU A 215 -11.42 -30.71 -33.30
N THR A 216 -11.90 -30.88 -32.07
CA THR A 216 -12.60 -29.82 -31.33
C THR A 216 -11.77 -29.47 -30.10
N ALA A 217 -11.36 -28.21 -30.00
CA ALA A 217 -10.60 -27.70 -28.86
C ALA A 217 -11.52 -26.95 -27.88
N ALA A 218 -11.27 -27.13 -26.59
CA ALA A 218 -11.94 -26.43 -25.51
C ALA A 218 -10.94 -26.16 -24.38
N THR A 219 -11.15 -25.07 -23.63
CA THR A 219 -10.26 -24.66 -22.54
C THR A 219 -11.05 -24.19 -21.32
N SER A 220 -10.43 -24.33 -20.15
CA SER A 220 -10.89 -23.77 -18.88
C SER A 220 -9.68 -23.23 -18.16
N TYR A 221 -9.59 -21.90 -18.04
CA TYR A 221 -8.44 -21.21 -17.46
C TYR A 221 -8.86 -20.51 -16.17
N LEU A 222 -8.36 -21.00 -15.04
CA LEU A 222 -8.68 -20.51 -13.70
C LEU A 222 -7.38 -20.22 -12.95
N THR A 223 -7.03 -18.93 -12.81
CA THR A 223 -5.83 -18.51 -12.10
C THR A 223 -6.08 -18.42 -10.60
N SER A 224 -5.11 -18.86 -9.77
CA SER A 224 -5.15 -18.72 -8.32
C SER A 224 -4.93 -17.27 -7.87
N GLU A 225 -4.05 -16.54 -8.56
CA GLU A 225 -3.79 -15.12 -8.40
C GLU A 225 -4.28 -14.31 -9.61
N GLN A 226 -4.10 -12.99 -9.58
CA GLN A 226 -4.48 -12.12 -10.71
C GLN A 226 -3.70 -12.52 -11.98
N ALA A 227 -2.38 -12.79 -11.88
CA ALA A 227 -1.50 -13.22 -12.97
C ALA A 227 -0.82 -14.56 -12.66
N GLY A 228 -0.67 -15.44 -13.65
CA GLY A 228 -0.16 -16.82 -13.51
C GLY A 228 1.07 -17.15 -14.38
N GLY A 229 1.63 -18.35 -14.22
CA GLY A 229 2.68 -18.90 -15.09
C GLY A 229 2.15 -19.77 -16.23
N ASP A 230 0.90 -20.21 -16.13
CA ASP A 230 0.25 -21.11 -17.06
C ASP A 230 0.05 -20.49 -18.45
N TYR A 231 0.29 -21.29 -19.49
CA TYR A 231 0.12 -20.94 -20.89
C TYR A 231 -0.48 -22.11 -21.66
N TYR A 232 -1.36 -21.81 -22.60
CA TYR A 232 -1.82 -22.76 -23.58
C TYR A 232 -1.97 -22.08 -24.93
N ASP A 233 -1.77 -22.84 -26.01
CA ASP A 233 -1.95 -22.33 -27.37
C ASP A 233 -2.37 -23.44 -28.35
N VAL A 234 -3.08 -23.05 -29.41
CA VAL A 234 -3.41 -23.90 -30.56
C VAL A 234 -3.22 -23.09 -31.83
N PHE A 235 -2.21 -23.44 -32.63
CA PHE A 235 -1.77 -22.65 -33.78
C PHE A 235 -1.37 -23.52 -34.97
N PRO A 236 -1.52 -23.03 -36.22
CA PRO A 236 -1.16 -23.80 -37.41
C PRO A 236 0.37 -23.87 -37.56
N VAL A 237 0.88 -25.03 -38.00
CA VAL A 237 2.33 -25.26 -38.18
C VAL A 237 2.67 -25.86 -39.56
N GLY A 238 1.76 -25.71 -40.52
CA GLY A 238 1.91 -26.15 -41.92
C GLY A 238 0.58 -26.61 -42.51
N ASP A 239 0.61 -27.13 -43.74
CA ASP A 239 -0.57 -27.62 -44.44
C ASP A 239 -1.27 -28.72 -43.62
N ASP A 240 -2.51 -28.44 -43.20
CA ASP A 240 -3.38 -29.30 -42.38
C ASP A 240 -2.80 -29.82 -41.06
N ARG A 241 -1.78 -29.13 -40.51
CA ARG A 241 -1.17 -29.48 -39.22
C ARG A 241 -1.32 -28.39 -38.17
N TRP A 242 -1.67 -28.81 -36.95
CA TRP A 242 -1.99 -27.93 -35.83
C TRP A 242 -1.20 -28.32 -34.59
N ALA A 243 -0.44 -27.37 -34.05
CA ALA A 243 0.26 -27.53 -32.79
C ALA A 243 -0.65 -27.16 -31.61
N MET A 244 -0.49 -27.88 -30.50
CA MET A 244 -1.20 -27.69 -29.23
C MET A 244 -0.21 -27.69 -28.08
N LEU A 245 -0.08 -26.56 -27.40
CA LEU A 245 0.83 -26.37 -26.28
C LEU A 245 0.05 -26.22 -24.98
N ILE A 246 0.54 -26.86 -23.93
CA ILE A 246 0.28 -26.46 -22.55
C ILE A 246 1.62 -26.34 -21.84
N ALA A 247 1.79 -25.26 -21.08
CA ALA A 247 3.01 -24.99 -20.34
C ALA A 247 2.70 -24.32 -19.00
N ASP A 248 3.57 -24.53 -18.03
CA ASP A 248 3.49 -23.94 -16.70
C ASP A 248 4.89 -23.50 -16.26
N VAL A 249 5.01 -22.20 -16.00
CA VAL A 249 6.23 -21.57 -15.50
C VAL A 249 6.29 -21.72 -13.98
N SER A 250 7.41 -22.24 -13.49
CA SER A 250 7.66 -22.37 -12.06
C SER A 250 7.52 -21.04 -11.32
N GLY A 251 6.75 -21.04 -10.23
CA GLY A 251 6.53 -19.86 -9.39
C GLY A 251 5.16 -19.23 -9.64
N HIS A 252 5.01 -17.95 -9.27
CA HIS A 252 3.75 -17.21 -9.43
C HIS A 252 4.00 -15.70 -9.53
N GLY A 253 2.95 -14.94 -9.82
CA GLY A 253 2.99 -13.48 -9.89
C GLY A 253 3.74 -12.94 -11.12
N ALA A 254 4.37 -11.78 -10.94
CA ALA A 254 4.87 -10.98 -12.06
C ALA A 254 6.02 -11.63 -12.85
N ALA A 255 6.93 -12.33 -12.15
CA ALA A 255 8.05 -13.01 -12.78
C ALA A 255 7.58 -14.16 -13.68
N ALA A 256 6.70 -15.03 -13.17
CA ALA A 256 6.15 -16.15 -13.92
C ALA A 256 5.37 -15.69 -15.17
N ALA A 257 4.54 -14.65 -15.03
CA ALA A 257 3.80 -14.08 -16.16
C ALA A 257 4.72 -13.46 -17.23
N THR A 258 5.86 -12.89 -16.84
CA THR A 258 6.85 -12.34 -17.78
C THR A 258 7.53 -13.45 -18.58
N ILE A 259 7.95 -14.52 -17.91
CA ILE A 259 8.54 -15.70 -18.57
C ILE A 259 7.51 -16.36 -19.50
N MET A 260 6.24 -16.43 -19.08
CA MET A 260 5.15 -16.92 -19.92
C MET A 260 5.00 -16.07 -21.21
N ALA A 261 5.07 -14.74 -21.10
CA ALA A 261 5.04 -13.86 -22.27
C ALA A 261 6.27 -14.03 -23.17
N MET A 262 7.46 -14.28 -22.58
CA MET A 262 8.67 -14.61 -23.33
C MET A 262 8.53 -15.94 -24.08
N LEU A 263 7.98 -16.97 -23.42
CA LEU A 263 7.67 -18.26 -24.04
C LEU A 263 6.76 -18.07 -25.26
N HIS A 264 5.66 -17.33 -25.10
CA HIS A 264 4.77 -16.98 -26.20
C HIS A 264 5.54 -16.31 -27.35
N ALA A 265 6.31 -15.26 -27.06
CA ALA A 265 7.07 -14.53 -28.07
C ALA A 265 8.10 -15.41 -28.81
N VAL A 266 8.84 -16.25 -28.09
CA VAL A 266 9.82 -17.18 -28.66
C VAL A 266 9.14 -18.21 -29.53
N LEU A 267 8.01 -18.76 -29.10
CA LEU A 267 7.24 -19.74 -29.87
C LEU A 267 6.80 -19.18 -31.23
N GLN A 268 6.37 -17.92 -31.28
CA GLN A 268 5.99 -17.23 -32.52
C GLN A 268 7.15 -17.02 -33.51
N THR A 269 8.40 -17.21 -33.08
CA THR A 269 9.58 -17.10 -33.97
C THR A 269 9.99 -18.41 -34.63
N TYR A 270 9.34 -19.53 -34.30
CA TYR A 270 9.71 -20.82 -34.84
C TYR A 270 9.26 -20.97 -36.30
N ASP A 271 10.21 -21.27 -37.19
CA ASP A 271 10.00 -21.44 -38.64
C ASP A 271 10.44 -22.82 -39.17
N GLY A 272 10.79 -23.74 -38.26
CA GLY A 272 11.28 -25.07 -38.57
C GLY A 272 10.20 -26.11 -38.90
N ALA A 273 10.61 -27.39 -38.93
CA ALA A 273 9.69 -28.50 -39.16
C ALA A 273 8.69 -28.65 -37.99
N PRO A 274 7.43 -29.01 -38.23
CA PRO A 274 6.40 -29.09 -37.18
C PRO A 274 6.52 -30.40 -36.39
N GLU A 275 7.69 -30.64 -35.81
CA GLU A 275 7.98 -31.75 -34.92
C GLU A 275 7.96 -31.23 -33.48
N PRO A 276 7.14 -31.82 -32.58
CA PRO A 276 6.99 -31.33 -31.21
C PRO A 276 8.30 -31.16 -30.45
N ALA A 277 9.23 -32.11 -30.58
CA ALA A 277 10.54 -32.07 -29.92
C ALA A 277 11.38 -30.90 -30.43
N SER A 278 11.43 -30.70 -31.75
CA SER A 278 12.18 -29.62 -32.41
C SER A 278 11.69 -28.22 -32.01
N ILE A 279 10.38 -28.07 -31.81
CA ILE A 279 9.79 -26.82 -31.29
C ILE A 279 10.24 -26.58 -29.84
N LEU A 280 10.14 -27.59 -28.97
CA LEU A 280 10.56 -27.47 -27.56
C LEU A 280 12.06 -27.23 -27.42
N GLU A 281 12.89 -27.85 -28.26
CA GLU A 281 14.34 -27.60 -28.31
C GLU A 281 14.67 -26.15 -28.70
N HIS A 282 13.98 -25.60 -29.71
CA HIS A 282 14.14 -24.19 -30.09
C HIS A 282 13.79 -23.26 -28.93
N VAL A 283 12.65 -23.50 -28.28
CA VAL A 283 12.23 -22.73 -27.11
C VAL A 283 13.27 -22.84 -25.99
N ASN A 284 13.75 -24.04 -25.68
CA ASN A 284 14.75 -24.27 -24.64
C ASN A 284 16.06 -23.50 -24.91
N GLY A 285 16.56 -23.53 -26.14
CA GLY A 285 17.77 -22.81 -26.52
C GLY A 285 17.63 -21.29 -26.34
N ARG A 286 16.51 -20.72 -26.80
CA ARG A 286 16.26 -19.27 -26.70
C ARG A 286 16.02 -18.77 -25.27
N LEU A 287 15.33 -19.58 -24.46
CA LEU A 287 15.13 -19.27 -23.04
C LEU A 287 16.42 -19.46 -22.23
N GLY A 288 17.25 -20.44 -22.58
CA GLY A 288 18.58 -20.66 -21.99
C GLY A 288 19.50 -19.45 -22.15
N ASP A 289 19.53 -18.85 -23.35
CA ASP A 289 20.28 -17.61 -23.62
C ASP A 289 19.82 -16.44 -22.73
N SER A 290 18.54 -16.43 -22.37
CA SER A 290 17.92 -15.35 -21.59
C SER A 290 18.10 -15.49 -20.08
N ARG A 291 18.63 -16.63 -19.60
CA ARG A 291 18.80 -17.00 -18.18
C ARG A 291 17.55 -16.77 -17.33
N LEU A 292 16.77 -17.84 -17.13
CA LEU A 292 15.52 -17.80 -16.33
C LEU A 292 15.72 -17.59 -14.82
N ASP A 293 16.91 -17.17 -14.35
CA ASP A 293 17.26 -16.92 -12.93
C ASP A 293 16.79 -18.03 -11.96
N GLY A 294 16.96 -19.29 -12.35
CA GLY A 294 16.57 -20.46 -11.55
C GLY A 294 15.09 -20.87 -11.69
N SER A 295 14.32 -20.17 -12.54
CA SER A 295 12.99 -20.58 -12.97
C SER A 295 13.09 -21.59 -14.11
N PHE A 296 12.05 -22.40 -14.28
CA PHE A 296 11.94 -23.39 -15.35
C PHE A 296 10.51 -23.44 -15.86
N ILE A 297 10.31 -24.05 -17.03
CA ILE A 297 8.98 -24.21 -17.63
C ILE A 297 8.72 -25.68 -17.86
N THR A 298 7.64 -26.20 -17.31
CA THR A 298 7.13 -27.51 -17.73
C THR A 298 6.26 -27.31 -18.98
N ALA A 299 6.42 -28.15 -20.00
CA ALA A 299 5.64 -28.02 -21.23
C ALA A 299 5.24 -29.38 -21.82
N PHE A 300 4.08 -29.44 -22.44
CA PHE A 300 3.64 -30.54 -23.29
C PHE A 300 3.22 -29.97 -24.64
N MET A 301 3.82 -30.49 -25.70
CA MET A 301 3.59 -30.06 -27.09
C MET A 301 3.05 -31.24 -27.89
N GLY A 302 1.92 -31.03 -28.55
CA GLY A 302 1.34 -31.96 -29.52
C GLY A 302 1.23 -31.34 -30.90
N VAL A 303 1.33 -32.15 -31.95
CA VAL A 303 1.04 -31.77 -33.33
C VAL A 303 0.02 -32.77 -33.90
N TYR A 304 -1.12 -32.25 -34.32
CA TYR A 304 -2.19 -32.99 -34.97
C TYR A 304 -2.14 -32.78 -36.48
N ASP A 305 -2.18 -33.87 -37.23
CA ASP A 305 -2.33 -33.88 -38.68
C ASP A 305 -3.79 -34.21 -39.04
N ALA A 306 -4.50 -33.25 -39.61
CA ALA A 306 -5.91 -33.38 -39.95
C ALA A 306 -6.16 -34.29 -41.16
N THR A 307 -5.14 -34.56 -41.98
CA THR A 307 -5.24 -35.48 -43.11
C THR A 307 -5.21 -36.92 -42.63
N SER A 308 -4.24 -37.27 -41.78
CA SER A 308 -4.06 -38.64 -41.29
C SER A 308 -4.82 -38.94 -39.99
N GLY A 309 -5.21 -37.90 -39.25
CA GLY A 309 -5.72 -38.01 -37.88
C GLY A 309 -4.66 -38.35 -36.85
N ALA A 310 -3.37 -38.32 -37.21
CA ALA A 310 -2.27 -38.64 -36.31
C ALA A 310 -2.00 -37.50 -35.32
N PHE A 311 -1.69 -37.87 -34.08
CA PHE A 311 -1.26 -36.94 -33.03
C PHE A 311 0.11 -37.35 -32.52
N THR A 312 1.12 -36.51 -32.75
CA THR A 312 2.49 -36.71 -32.29
C THR A 312 2.78 -35.75 -31.14
N TYR A 313 3.51 -36.17 -30.11
CA TYR A 313 3.75 -35.31 -28.94
C TYR A 313 5.17 -35.43 -28.38
N ALA A 314 5.56 -34.40 -27.63
CA ALA A 314 6.76 -34.35 -26.79
C ALA A 314 6.41 -33.69 -25.46
N SER A 315 7.12 -34.08 -24.39
CA SER A 315 6.92 -33.55 -23.04
C SER A 315 8.26 -33.13 -22.44
N ALA A 316 8.28 -31.94 -21.84
CA ALA A 316 9.39 -31.38 -21.07
C ALA A 316 8.94 -31.14 -19.63
N GLY A 317 9.00 -32.19 -18.81
CA GLY A 317 8.71 -32.16 -17.38
C GLY A 317 7.26 -31.89 -16.97
N HIS A 318 6.32 -31.76 -17.92
CA HIS A 318 4.91 -31.48 -17.63
C HIS A 318 4.17 -32.74 -17.16
N ASN A 319 3.11 -32.55 -16.37
CA ASN A 319 2.26 -33.65 -15.95
C ASN A 319 1.63 -34.33 -17.19
N PRO A 320 1.73 -35.67 -17.32
CA PRO A 320 1.25 -36.38 -18.49
C PRO A 320 -0.24 -36.12 -18.76
N PRO A 321 -0.61 -35.64 -19.96
CA PRO A 321 -2.01 -35.53 -20.35
C PRO A 321 -2.70 -36.89 -20.36
N ARG A 322 -4.02 -36.88 -20.31
CA ARG A 322 -4.85 -38.09 -20.34
C ARG A 322 -5.49 -38.26 -21.71
N TRP A 323 -5.26 -39.40 -22.33
CA TRP A 323 -5.97 -39.82 -23.53
C TRP A 323 -7.12 -40.75 -23.15
N LYS A 324 -8.33 -40.41 -23.61
CA LYS A 324 -9.54 -41.19 -23.36
C LYS A 324 -10.09 -41.75 -24.66
N ARG A 325 -10.36 -43.06 -24.69
CA ARG A 325 -11.02 -43.75 -25.80
C ARG A 325 -12.12 -44.66 -25.26
N GLY A 326 -13.38 -44.27 -25.45
CA GLY A 326 -14.52 -44.95 -24.83
C GLY A 326 -14.44 -44.89 -23.30
N ALA A 327 -14.34 -46.04 -22.63
CA ALA A 327 -14.16 -46.14 -21.19
C ALA A 327 -12.69 -46.14 -20.73
N GLU A 328 -11.75 -46.35 -21.65
CA GLU A 328 -10.32 -46.42 -21.37
C GLU A 328 -9.74 -45.00 -21.21
N VAL A 329 -8.97 -44.78 -20.15
CA VAL A 329 -8.22 -43.53 -19.91
C VAL A 329 -6.78 -43.89 -19.58
N VAL A 330 -5.84 -43.45 -20.41
CA VAL A 330 -4.40 -43.72 -20.23
C VAL A 330 -3.61 -42.41 -20.18
N PRO A 331 -2.53 -42.34 -19.37
CA PRO A 331 -1.58 -41.23 -19.46
C PRO A 331 -0.79 -41.28 -20.76
N LEU A 332 -0.35 -40.11 -21.23
CA LEU A 332 0.63 -39.96 -22.31
C LEU A 332 2.02 -39.69 -21.71
N ASP A 333 2.60 -40.72 -21.08
CA ASP A 333 3.86 -40.66 -20.32
C ASP A 333 5.02 -41.47 -20.95
N ALA A 334 4.85 -41.91 -22.21
CA ALA A 334 5.84 -42.73 -22.90
C ALA A 334 7.13 -41.96 -23.30
N VAL A 335 7.07 -40.63 -23.33
CA VAL A 335 8.18 -39.74 -23.67
C VAL A 335 8.24 -38.59 -22.68
N GLY A 336 9.45 -38.12 -22.38
CA GLY A 336 9.65 -36.99 -21.46
C GLY A 336 11.11 -36.62 -21.25
N THR A 337 11.37 -35.33 -21.16
CA THR A 337 12.65 -34.74 -20.75
C THR A 337 12.46 -33.92 -19.46
N PRO A 338 13.52 -33.43 -18.81
CA PRO A 338 13.40 -32.42 -17.76
C PRO A 338 12.70 -31.13 -18.26
N PRO A 339 12.22 -30.26 -17.34
CA PRO A 339 11.63 -28.98 -17.72
C PRO A 339 12.57 -28.10 -18.54
N LEU A 340 11.98 -27.25 -19.39
CA LEU A 340 12.72 -26.27 -20.18
C LEU A 340 13.46 -25.29 -19.26
N GLY A 341 14.67 -24.90 -19.67
CA GLY A 341 15.55 -24.00 -18.93
C GLY A 341 16.38 -24.67 -17.83
N VAL A 342 16.21 -25.97 -17.61
CA VAL A 342 17.02 -26.74 -16.63
C VAL A 342 18.31 -27.28 -17.26
N LEU A 343 18.25 -27.76 -18.50
CA LEU A 343 19.39 -28.28 -19.25
C LEU A 343 19.65 -27.43 -20.48
N ASP A 344 20.92 -27.32 -20.89
CA ASP A 344 21.31 -26.58 -22.10
C ASP A 344 20.76 -27.21 -23.40
N ARG A 345 20.49 -28.53 -23.38
CA ARG A 345 19.90 -29.30 -24.49
C ARG A 345 18.94 -30.36 -23.95
N LEU A 346 17.87 -30.64 -24.70
CA LEU A 346 16.83 -31.60 -24.36
C LEU A 346 17.10 -33.00 -24.92
#